data_AF-A0A972IQ39-F1
#
_entry.id   AF-A0A972IQ39-F1
#
_cell.length_a   1.000
_cell.length_b   1.000
_cell.length_c   1.000
_cell.angle_alpha   90.00
_cell.angle_beta   90.00
_cell.angle_gamma   90.00
#
_symmetry.space_group_name_H-M   'P 1'
#
loop_
_entity.id
_entity.type
_entity.pdbx_description
1 polymer ?
#
loop_
_entity_poly.entity_id
_entity_poly.type
_entity_poly.pdbx_seq_one_letter_code
_entity_poly.pdbx_strand_id
1 'polypeptide(L)'
;MSSSPETLAQSSVAKEAPGKSEQHSLRVEIEKMDTLMNLMAELVISRSQINGVLKKFSIKEVDESLSQLSRITLDLQNIVMKIRMVPIETVSQKFPRLIRDFGRQNDKEIKFAMKGQDTELDRTVIDQIGVPLTELLKLCATFDIESKSERMKIGKPTVASLFFNAYHEGNHVKLEIISDGYGKPEELFPCEETEKMQKMIENLNGKFILSGEEGRMTKITILLPLTLAIMQSLLVKVLNNIYAIPIASIDSTLSLPRTEIQNIQSRDVIVIRGDIIPIIWLSDVFGFNSDTQKENIQVVIVIEGNKKYGFVVDSLLGQEDVVIKSLGKLFYDVREFSGGAILGDGSIAMILEISAIVKNL
;
A
#
# COMPACT_ATOMS: atom_id res chain seq x y z
N MET A 1 73.74 8.59 48.58
CA MET A 1 74.39 9.52 47.65
C MET A 1 74.30 8.88 46.28
N SER A 2 73.31 9.29 45.47
CA SER A 2 73.49 10.27 44.37
C SER A 2 74.57 9.78 43.40
N SER A 3 74.35 9.53 42.12
CA SER A 3 73.35 9.92 41.14
C SER A 3 73.57 8.95 39.95
N SER A 4 72.62 8.71 39.06
CA SER A 4 72.52 9.52 37.84
C SER A 4 71.46 8.94 36.89
N PRO A 5 71.00 9.74 35.91
CA PRO A 5 69.64 9.77 35.38
C PRO A 5 69.55 9.27 33.93
N GLU A 6 68.31 9.22 33.43
CA GLU A 6 67.83 9.45 32.04
C GLU A 6 66.47 8.71 31.95
N THR A 7 65.35 9.29 31.50
CA THR A 7 65.14 9.84 30.16
C THR A 7 63.79 10.57 30.11
N LEU A 8 63.68 11.58 29.24
CA LEU A 8 62.49 12.37 28.90
C LEU A 8 61.31 11.55 28.33
N ALA A 9 60.09 11.99 28.64
CA ALA A 9 58.90 11.93 27.75
C ALA A 9 57.86 12.96 28.25
N GLN A 10 57.79 14.15 27.65
CA GLN A 10 56.86 14.55 26.58
C GLN A 10 55.36 14.41 26.92
N SER A 11 54.71 15.57 26.80
CA SER A 11 53.32 15.92 27.00
C SER A 11 52.32 15.04 26.26
N SER A 12 51.35 14.47 26.99
CA SER A 12 50.09 13.99 26.44
C SER A 12 48.98 15.01 26.67
N VAL A 13 48.59 15.70 25.61
CA VAL A 13 47.36 16.48 25.53
C VAL A 13 46.18 15.50 25.64
N ALA A 14 45.48 15.53 26.77
CA ALA A 14 44.25 14.76 26.93
C ALA A 14 43.12 15.46 26.14
N LYS A 15 42.71 14.83 25.03
CA LYS A 15 41.45 15.13 24.36
C LYS A 15 40.30 14.74 25.28
N GLU A 16 39.45 15.69 25.63
CA GLU A 16 38.17 15.47 26.30
C GLU A 16 37.31 14.50 25.48
N ALA A 17 36.73 13.52 26.17
CA ALA A 17 35.77 12.59 25.59
C ALA A 17 34.43 13.30 25.34
N PRO A 18 33.68 12.98 24.26
CA PRO A 18 32.38 13.58 24.01
C PRO A 18 31.39 13.13 25.09
N GLY A 19 30.69 14.09 25.69
CA GLY A 19 29.66 13.86 26.71
C GLY A 19 28.57 12.90 26.22
N LYS A 20 28.19 11.95 27.07
CA LYS A 20 27.02 11.08 26.87
C LYS A 20 25.76 11.95 26.87
N SER A 21 25.11 12.08 25.72
CA SER A 21 23.74 12.60 25.65
C SER A 21 22.80 11.59 26.31
N GLU A 22 22.21 11.95 27.45
CA GLU A 22 21.12 11.18 28.06
C GLU A 22 19.93 11.15 27.08
N GLN A 23 19.66 9.99 26.48
CA GLN A 23 18.47 9.78 25.68
C GLN A 23 17.27 9.63 26.63
N HIS A 24 16.54 10.71 26.86
CA HIS A 24 15.26 10.66 27.54
C HIS A 24 14.20 10.03 26.63
N SER A 25 13.85 8.78 26.88
CA SER A 25 12.74 8.11 26.20
C SER A 25 11.43 8.32 26.98
N LEU A 26 10.39 8.84 26.31
CA LEU A 26 9.05 8.93 26.86
C LEU A 26 8.23 7.73 26.39
N ARG A 27 7.72 6.92 27.33
CA ARG A 27 6.76 5.86 27.01
C ARG A 27 5.37 6.47 26.93
N VAL A 28 4.71 6.26 25.81
CA VAL A 28 3.34 6.72 25.55
C VAL A 28 2.47 5.49 25.29
N GLU A 29 1.27 5.47 25.87
CA GLU A 29 0.30 4.40 25.68
C GLU A 29 -0.24 4.38 24.24
N ILE A 30 -0.47 3.19 23.71
CA ILE A 30 -0.91 2.98 22.32
C ILE A 30 -2.25 3.71 22.06
N GLU A 31 -3.19 3.65 23.02
CA GLU A 31 -4.50 4.30 22.91
C GLU A 31 -4.42 5.81 22.71
N LYS A 32 -3.39 6.46 23.27
CA LYS A 32 -3.16 7.90 23.08
C LYS A 32 -2.68 8.21 21.67
N MET A 33 -1.86 7.35 21.09
CA MET A 33 -1.42 7.48 19.70
C MET A 33 -2.58 7.29 18.72
N ASP A 34 -3.44 6.31 18.97
CA ASP A 34 -4.62 6.07 18.12
C ASP A 34 -5.61 7.24 18.22
N THR A 35 -5.82 7.78 19.43
CA THR A 35 -6.61 9.02 19.62
C THR A 35 -6.01 10.18 18.82
N LEU A 36 -4.69 10.36 18.89
CA LEU A 36 -3.98 11.41 18.16
C LEU A 36 -4.11 11.21 16.64
N MET A 37 -4.04 9.98 16.15
CA MET A 37 -4.28 9.64 14.74
C MET A 37 -5.70 9.96 14.29
N ASN A 38 -6.70 9.69 15.13
CA ASN A 38 -8.09 10.03 14.82
C ASN A 38 -8.28 11.55 14.77
N LEU A 39 -7.75 12.28 15.74
CA LEU A 39 -7.77 13.75 15.73
C LEU A 39 -7.02 14.32 14.52
N MET A 40 -5.91 13.70 14.11
CA MET A 40 -5.18 14.08 12.90
C MET A 40 -5.99 13.81 11.64
N ALA A 41 -6.69 12.68 11.56
CA ALA A 41 -7.59 12.39 10.46
C ALA A 41 -8.74 13.41 10.42
N GLU A 42 -9.37 13.70 11.57
CA GLU A 42 -10.40 14.73 11.71
C GLU A 42 -9.89 16.12 11.33
N LEU A 43 -8.64 16.46 11.66
CA LEU A 43 -8.01 17.72 11.26
C LEU A 43 -7.79 17.79 9.75
N VAL A 44 -7.31 16.71 9.13
CA VAL A 44 -7.14 16.61 7.68
C VAL A 44 -8.49 16.74 6.98
N ILE A 45 -9.52 16.07 7.51
CA ILE A 45 -10.90 16.17 7.02
C ILE A 45 -11.39 17.61 7.17
N SER A 46 -11.39 18.16 8.39
CA SER A 46 -11.81 19.54 8.72
C SER A 46 -11.16 20.57 7.81
N ARG A 47 -9.85 20.45 7.59
CA ARG A 47 -9.10 21.30 6.65
C ARG A 47 -9.63 21.15 5.22
N SER A 48 -9.82 19.91 4.76
CA SER A 48 -10.39 19.65 3.43
C SER A 48 -11.77 20.30 3.29
N GLN A 49 -12.58 20.28 4.36
CA GLN A 49 -13.89 20.94 4.37
C GLN A 49 -13.85 22.43 4.22
N ILE A 50 -13.02 23.07 5.03
CA ILE A 50 -12.84 24.51 4.99
C ILE A 50 -12.37 24.91 3.58
N ASN A 51 -11.42 24.15 3.00
CA ASN A 51 -10.94 24.41 1.66
C ASN A 51 -12.04 24.26 0.59
N GLY A 52 -12.85 23.19 0.64
CA GLY A 52 -13.93 22.96 -0.31
C GLY A 52 -15.04 24.03 -0.27
N VAL A 53 -15.39 24.50 0.93
CA VAL A 53 -16.38 25.58 1.10
C VAL A 53 -15.83 26.91 0.59
N LEU A 54 -14.59 27.26 0.99
CA LEU A 54 -14.03 28.58 0.74
C LEU A 54 -13.57 28.78 -0.71
N LYS A 55 -13.24 27.71 -1.43
CA LYS A 55 -12.87 27.75 -2.85
C LYS A 55 -13.96 28.38 -3.74
N LYS A 56 -15.23 28.30 -3.33
CA LYS A 56 -16.36 28.93 -4.04
C LYS A 56 -16.32 30.45 -4.04
N PHE A 57 -15.65 31.06 -3.06
CA PHE A 57 -15.61 32.51 -2.88
C PHE A 57 -14.43 33.17 -3.62
N SER A 58 -13.44 32.38 -4.08
CA SER A 58 -12.28 32.86 -4.87
C SER A 58 -11.55 34.06 -4.25
N ILE A 59 -11.32 34.02 -2.93
CA ILE A 59 -10.65 35.10 -2.19
C ILE A 59 -9.17 34.75 -2.03
N LYS A 60 -8.29 35.52 -2.68
CA LYS A 60 -6.85 35.24 -2.74
C LYS A 60 -6.17 35.10 -1.36
N GLU A 61 -6.50 35.98 -0.41
CA GLU A 61 -5.94 35.96 0.95
C GLU A 61 -6.35 34.69 1.73
N VAL A 62 -7.53 34.16 1.43
CA VAL A 62 -8.04 32.91 2.00
C VAL A 62 -7.29 31.72 1.38
N ASP A 63 -7.07 31.72 0.06
CA ASP A 63 -6.32 30.66 -0.63
C ASP A 63 -4.87 30.55 -0.11
N GLU A 64 -4.21 31.70 0.14
CA GLU A 64 -2.88 31.75 0.74
C GLU A 64 -2.88 31.17 2.16
N SER A 65 -3.86 31.54 2.99
CA SER A 65 -4.02 31.04 4.36
C SER A 65 -4.32 29.54 4.41
N LEU A 66 -5.17 29.04 3.51
CA LEU A 66 -5.50 27.62 3.38
C LEU A 66 -4.32 26.79 2.90
N SER A 67 -3.50 27.35 2.02
CA SER A 67 -2.26 26.72 1.57
C SER A 67 -1.27 26.57 2.73
N GLN A 68 -1.13 27.59 3.58
CA GLN A 68 -0.29 27.51 4.78
C GLN A 68 -0.83 26.49 5.80
N LEU A 69 -2.14 26.50 6.08
CA LEU A 69 -2.78 25.51 6.94
C LEU A 69 -2.54 24.09 6.41
N SER A 70 -2.63 23.89 5.09
CA SER A 70 -2.37 22.62 4.44
C SER A 70 -0.96 22.11 4.67
N ARG A 71 0.05 22.98 4.53
CA ARG A 71 1.44 22.63 4.81
C ARG A 71 1.63 22.21 6.28
N ILE A 72 1.14 23.02 7.22
CA ILE A 72 1.29 22.73 8.66
C ILE A 72 0.60 21.42 9.04
N THR A 73 -0.61 21.16 8.53
CA THR A 73 -1.33 19.91 8.79
C THR A 73 -0.58 18.70 8.22
N LEU A 74 0.02 18.81 7.02
CA LEU A 74 0.86 17.74 6.45
C LEU A 74 2.12 17.49 7.29
N ASP A 75 2.78 18.55 7.75
CA ASP A 75 3.97 18.44 8.60
C ASP A 75 3.64 17.76 9.94
N LEU A 76 2.53 18.17 10.56
CA LEU A 76 2.03 17.56 11.79
C LEU A 76 1.70 16.08 11.57
N GLN A 77 1.02 15.75 10.47
CA GLN A 77 0.73 14.36 10.09
C GLN A 77 2.01 13.54 9.96
N ASN A 78 3.03 14.07 9.27
CA ASN A 78 4.31 13.38 9.11
C ASN A 78 5.01 13.12 10.44
N ILE A 79 4.99 14.07 11.37
CA ILE A 79 5.57 13.90 12.72
C ILE A 79 4.82 12.81 13.49
N VAL A 80 3.49 12.84 13.47
CA VAL A 80 2.66 11.84 14.16
C VAL A 80 2.89 10.44 13.58
N MET A 81 3.01 10.32 12.26
CA MET A 81 3.35 9.06 11.62
C MET A 81 4.70 8.53 12.10
N LYS A 82 5.74 9.38 12.14
CA LYS A 82 7.08 8.99 12.64
C LYS A 82 7.04 8.49 14.09
N ILE A 83 6.24 9.14 14.94
CA ILE A 83 6.09 8.74 16.34
C ILE A 83 5.43 7.35 16.47
N ARG A 84 4.57 6.96 15.51
CA ARG A 84 3.88 5.65 15.46
C ARG A 84 4.72 4.54 14.82
N MET A 85 5.83 4.89 14.18
CA MET A 85 6.67 3.90 13.52
C MET A 85 7.25 2.90 14.52
N VAL A 86 7.33 1.65 14.09
CA VAL A 86 7.90 0.54 14.84
C VAL A 86 8.89 -0.18 13.93
N PRO A 87 10.07 -0.58 14.44
CA PRO A 87 11.03 -1.33 13.65
C PRO A 87 10.47 -2.70 13.25
N ILE A 88 10.76 -3.13 12.03
CA ILE A 88 10.36 -4.44 11.52
C ILE A 88 11.02 -5.61 12.26
N GLU A 89 12.06 -5.35 13.04
CA GLU A 89 12.66 -6.29 14.01
C GLU A 89 11.61 -7.00 14.87
N THR A 90 10.58 -6.27 15.31
CA THR A 90 9.50 -6.81 16.16
C THR A 90 8.83 -8.06 15.58
N VAL A 91 8.73 -8.14 14.25
CA VAL A 91 8.17 -9.27 13.51
C VAL A 91 9.28 -10.18 12.97
N SER A 92 10.41 -9.63 12.53
CA SER A 92 11.46 -10.40 11.85
C SER A 92 12.36 -11.20 12.80
N GLN A 93 12.40 -10.87 14.09
CA GLN A 93 13.18 -11.60 15.11
C GLN A 93 12.87 -13.11 15.19
N LYS A 94 11.66 -13.55 14.81
CA LYS A 94 11.26 -14.96 14.79
C LYS A 94 11.65 -15.71 13.50
N PHE A 95 11.95 -14.99 12.41
CA PHE A 95 12.23 -15.60 11.11
C PHE A 95 13.41 -16.60 11.12
N PRO A 96 14.56 -16.33 11.78
CA PRO A 96 15.66 -17.28 11.79
C PRO A 96 15.30 -18.64 12.38
N ARG A 97 14.45 -18.66 13.41
CA ARG A 97 13.96 -19.90 14.02
C ARG A 97 12.99 -20.62 13.08
N LEU A 98 12.02 -19.89 12.52
CA LEU A 98 11.04 -20.43 11.58
C LEU A 98 11.70 -21.09 10.36
N ILE A 99 12.65 -20.40 9.72
CA ILE A 99 13.36 -20.94 8.54
C ILE A 99 14.16 -22.20 8.88
N ARG A 100 14.80 -22.24 10.05
CA ARG A 100 15.51 -23.43 10.51
C ARG A 100 14.57 -24.61 10.72
N ASP A 101 13.39 -24.36 11.30
CA ASP A 101 12.38 -25.40 11.55
C ASP A 101 11.79 -25.92 10.22
N PHE A 102 11.45 -25.04 9.27
CA PHE A 102 10.98 -25.43 7.93
C PHE A 102 12.05 -26.16 7.12
N GLY A 103 13.32 -25.74 7.20
CA GLY A 103 14.43 -26.42 6.53
C GLY A 103 14.57 -27.87 7.02
N ARG A 104 14.53 -28.09 8.35
CA ARG A 104 14.61 -29.43 8.94
C ARG A 104 13.44 -30.34 8.55
N GLN A 105 12.23 -29.80 8.47
CA GLN A 105 11.04 -30.58 8.09
C GLN A 105 11.09 -31.08 6.64
N ASN A 106 11.87 -30.42 5.77
CA ASN A 106 11.91 -30.69 4.34
C ASN A 106 13.28 -31.21 3.85
N ASP A 107 14.18 -31.63 4.74
CA ASP A 107 15.55 -32.07 4.42
C ASP A 107 16.38 -31.03 3.62
N LYS A 108 16.27 -29.76 4.04
CA LYS A 108 16.95 -28.61 3.42
C LYS A 108 17.82 -27.88 4.44
N GLU A 109 19.04 -27.54 4.03
CA GLU A 109 19.96 -26.73 4.83
C GLU A 109 19.96 -25.29 4.29
N ILE A 110 19.47 -24.34 5.09
CA ILE A 110 19.23 -22.96 4.65
C ILE A 110 20.02 -22.01 5.55
N LYS A 111 20.92 -21.22 4.94
CA LYS A 111 21.56 -20.06 5.56
C LYS A 111 20.66 -18.85 5.39
N PHE A 112 20.07 -18.41 6.49
CA PHE A 112 19.22 -17.23 6.53
C PHE A 112 19.99 -15.99 6.98
N ALA A 113 19.86 -14.89 6.24
CA ALA A 113 20.46 -13.60 6.58
C ALA A 113 19.41 -12.48 6.47
N MET A 114 19.59 -11.43 7.27
CA MET A 114 18.68 -10.28 7.31
C MET A 114 19.45 -8.96 7.28
N LYS A 115 18.88 -7.94 6.64
CA LYS A 115 19.39 -6.56 6.68
C LYS A 115 18.23 -5.57 6.84
N GLY A 116 18.49 -4.46 7.54
CA GLY A 116 17.53 -3.38 7.73
C GLY A 116 16.41 -3.69 8.72
N GLN A 117 16.70 -4.48 9.76
CA GLN A 117 15.72 -4.81 10.81
C GLN A 117 15.23 -3.57 11.60
N ASP A 118 16.05 -2.53 11.62
CA ASP A 118 15.78 -1.20 12.15
C ASP A 118 14.87 -0.35 11.25
N THR A 119 14.55 -0.81 10.03
CA THR A 119 13.61 -0.12 9.14
C THR A 119 12.26 0.03 9.79
N GLU A 120 11.79 1.27 9.82
CA GLU A 120 10.60 1.72 10.54
C GLU A 120 9.35 1.64 9.66
N LEU A 121 8.27 1.11 10.23
CA LEU A 121 6.97 0.93 9.56
C LEU A 121 5.82 1.30 10.51
N ASP A 122 4.68 1.71 9.97
CA ASP A 122 3.50 1.99 10.78
C ASP A 122 3.10 0.75 11.60
N ARG A 123 2.78 0.95 12.88
CA ARG A 123 2.40 -0.14 13.80
C ARG A 123 1.31 -1.06 13.24
N THR A 124 0.27 -0.50 12.62
CA THR A 124 -0.84 -1.30 12.07
C THR A 124 -0.42 -2.09 10.84
N VAL A 125 0.51 -1.54 10.06
CA VAL A 125 1.14 -2.27 8.95
C VAL A 125 1.99 -3.40 9.50
N ILE A 126 2.81 -3.18 10.54
CA ILE A 126 3.60 -4.21 11.22
C ILE A 126 2.73 -5.36 11.74
N ASP A 127 1.63 -5.05 12.42
CA ASP A 127 0.73 -6.04 13.00
C ASP A 127 0.04 -6.91 11.93
N GLN A 128 -0.21 -6.35 10.73
CA GLN A 128 -0.85 -7.06 9.63
C GLN A 128 0.13 -7.78 8.69
N ILE A 129 1.29 -7.18 8.39
CA ILE A 129 2.28 -7.70 7.43
C ILE A 129 3.03 -8.93 7.96
N GLY A 130 3.02 -9.15 9.28
CA GLY A 130 3.77 -10.25 9.89
C GLY A 130 3.28 -11.64 9.48
N VAL A 131 1.99 -11.81 9.18
CA VAL A 131 1.46 -13.08 8.65
C VAL A 131 1.92 -13.29 7.20
N PRO A 132 1.71 -12.34 6.25
CA PRO A 132 2.22 -12.45 4.89
C PRO A 132 3.71 -12.77 4.79
N LEU A 133 4.56 -12.07 5.54
CA LEU A 133 6.02 -12.32 5.49
C LEU A 133 6.38 -13.73 5.96
N THR A 134 5.69 -14.23 6.98
CA THR A 134 5.93 -15.58 7.50
C THR A 134 5.56 -16.64 6.46
N GLU A 135 4.41 -16.48 5.80
CA GLU A 135 3.95 -17.43 4.77
C GLU A 135 4.83 -17.35 3.51
N LEU A 136 5.22 -16.15 3.04
CA LEU A 136 6.10 -16.00 1.89
C LEU A 136 7.49 -16.63 2.12
N LEU A 137 8.04 -16.47 3.33
CA LEU A 137 9.28 -17.13 3.73
C LEU A 137 9.14 -18.66 3.74
N LYS A 138 8.00 -19.16 4.21
CA LYS A 138 7.68 -20.59 4.18
C LYS A 138 7.53 -21.12 2.75
N LEU A 139 6.89 -20.37 1.85
CA LEU A 139 6.78 -20.71 0.43
C LEU A 139 8.17 -20.86 -0.20
N CYS A 140 9.07 -19.91 0.04
CA CYS A 140 10.45 -19.98 -0.46
C CYS A 140 11.18 -21.22 0.08
N ALA A 141 11.09 -21.48 1.39
CA ALA A 141 11.75 -22.63 2.02
C ALA A 141 11.17 -23.99 1.56
N THR A 142 9.87 -24.04 1.27
CA THR A 142 9.15 -25.29 0.97
C THR A 142 9.20 -25.63 -0.52
N PHE A 143 8.98 -24.64 -1.39
CA PHE A 143 8.76 -24.87 -2.83
C PHE A 143 9.91 -24.39 -3.71
N ASP A 144 10.56 -23.26 -3.40
CA ASP A 144 11.63 -22.71 -4.25
C ASP A 144 12.99 -23.33 -3.96
N ILE A 145 13.37 -23.52 -2.69
CA ILE A 145 14.68 -24.09 -2.34
C ILE A 145 14.68 -25.59 -2.59
N GLU A 146 15.67 -26.10 -3.32
CA GLU A 146 15.79 -27.54 -3.63
C GLU A 146 16.32 -28.35 -2.44
N SER A 147 16.08 -29.67 -2.43
CA SER A 147 16.67 -30.56 -1.43
C SER A 147 18.20 -30.65 -1.57
N LYS A 148 18.89 -31.08 -0.52
CA LYS A 148 20.35 -31.26 -0.53
C LYS A 148 20.82 -32.14 -1.70
N SER A 149 20.09 -33.22 -1.97
CA SER A 149 20.41 -34.18 -3.04
C SER A 149 20.23 -33.59 -4.44
N GLU A 150 19.20 -32.77 -4.65
CA GLU A 150 18.96 -32.10 -5.92
C GLU A 150 20.01 -31.03 -6.19
N ARG A 151 20.35 -30.21 -5.19
CA ARG A 151 21.39 -29.17 -5.32
C ARG A 151 22.73 -29.74 -5.76
N MET A 152 23.13 -30.91 -5.22
CA MET A 152 24.35 -31.60 -5.68
C MET A 152 24.27 -32.02 -7.15
N LYS A 153 23.12 -32.52 -7.63
CA LYS A 153 22.95 -32.96 -9.03
C LYS A 153 23.05 -31.81 -10.02
N ILE A 154 22.53 -30.64 -9.66
CA ILE A 154 22.55 -29.43 -10.50
C ILE A 154 23.79 -28.55 -10.28
N GLY A 155 24.72 -28.97 -9.42
CA GLY A 155 25.98 -28.25 -9.17
C GLY A 155 25.86 -27.01 -8.27
N LYS A 156 24.76 -26.85 -7.53
CA LYS A 156 24.58 -25.76 -6.57
C LYS A 156 25.19 -26.09 -5.20
N PRO A 157 25.58 -25.09 -4.39
CA PRO A 157 26.04 -25.30 -3.02
C PRO A 157 24.98 -26.05 -2.19
N THR A 158 25.39 -27.02 -1.36
CA THR A 158 24.44 -27.83 -0.57
C THR A 158 23.66 -27.02 0.46
N VAL A 159 24.20 -25.89 0.91
CA VAL A 159 23.53 -24.93 1.79
C VAL A 159 22.91 -23.84 0.91
N ALA A 160 21.58 -23.73 0.93
CA ALA A 160 20.85 -22.69 0.23
C ALA A 160 20.94 -21.35 0.96
N SER A 161 20.79 -20.26 0.23
CA SER A 161 20.80 -18.89 0.76
C SER A 161 19.41 -18.29 0.69
N LEU A 162 18.91 -17.79 1.81
CA LEU A 162 17.67 -17.03 1.90
C LEU A 162 17.95 -15.70 2.60
N PHE A 163 17.55 -14.60 1.98
CA PHE A 163 17.85 -13.25 2.44
C PHE A 163 16.57 -12.44 2.59
N PHE A 164 16.44 -11.74 3.71
CA PHE A 164 15.39 -10.76 3.95
C PHE A 164 16.00 -9.36 4.07
N ASN A 165 15.48 -8.41 3.31
CA ASN A 165 15.95 -7.03 3.29
C ASN A 165 14.78 -6.09 3.51
N ALA A 166 14.97 -5.06 4.32
CA ALA A 166 14.02 -3.97 4.47
C ALA A 166 14.76 -2.64 4.37
N TYR A 167 14.20 -1.67 3.65
CA TYR A 167 14.75 -0.32 3.57
C TYR A 167 13.72 0.68 3.05
N HIS A 168 13.95 1.98 3.32
CA HIS A 168 13.13 3.06 2.77
C HIS A 168 13.55 3.38 1.32
N GLU A 169 12.59 3.46 0.40
CA GLU A 169 12.78 3.84 -1.00
C GLU A 169 11.73 4.92 -1.36
N GLY A 170 12.13 6.19 -1.29
CA GLY A 170 11.20 7.32 -1.47
C GLY A 170 10.11 7.36 -0.39
N ASN A 171 8.84 7.37 -0.82
CA ASN A 171 7.67 7.36 0.07
C ASN A 171 7.18 5.96 0.45
N HIS A 172 7.96 4.93 0.13
CA HIS A 172 7.63 3.54 0.41
C HIS A 172 8.69 2.90 1.29
N VAL A 173 8.28 1.90 2.07
CA VAL A 173 9.17 0.88 2.62
C VAL A 173 9.17 -0.29 1.66
N LYS A 174 10.37 -0.68 1.25
CA LYS A 174 10.60 -1.82 0.38
C LYS A 174 11.09 -3.00 1.21
N LEU A 175 10.35 -4.10 1.13
CA LEU A 175 10.71 -5.37 1.74
C LEU A 175 11.03 -6.36 0.62
N GLU A 176 12.14 -7.08 0.74
CA GLU A 176 12.59 -8.05 -0.25
C GLU A 176 12.89 -9.39 0.42
N ILE A 177 12.38 -10.48 -0.16
CA ILE A 177 12.78 -11.86 0.15
C ILE A 177 13.46 -12.41 -1.09
N ILE A 178 14.69 -12.89 -0.94
CA ILE A 178 15.52 -13.39 -2.04
C ILE A 178 16.05 -14.78 -1.68
N SER A 179 15.81 -15.76 -2.54
CA SER A 179 16.32 -17.12 -2.43
C SER A 179 17.13 -17.51 -3.66
N ASP A 180 18.08 -18.44 -3.48
CA ASP A 180 18.91 -19.02 -4.55
C ASP A 180 18.38 -20.39 -5.06
N GLY A 181 17.07 -20.59 -4.95
CA GLY A 181 16.38 -21.82 -5.31
C GLY A 181 16.15 -21.97 -6.82
N TYR A 182 15.09 -22.70 -7.18
CA TYR A 182 14.72 -23.00 -8.55
C TYR A 182 14.51 -21.75 -9.41
N GLY A 183 14.04 -20.64 -8.84
CA GLY A 183 13.85 -19.40 -9.59
C GLY A 183 12.62 -19.41 -10.51
N LYS A 184 11.65 -20.29 -10.25
CA LYS A 184 10.39 -20.42 -10.99
C LYS A 184 9.17 -20.29 -10.09
N PRO A 185 9.00 -19.16 -9.40
CA PRO A 185 7.97 -19.04 -8.39
C PRO A 185 6.55 -19.17 -8.95
N GLU A 186 6.33 -18.80 -10.22
CA GLU A 186 5.04 -18.93 -10.91
C GLU A 186 4.62 -20.40 -11.14
N GLU A 187 5.59 -21.30 -11.30
CA GLU A 187 5.33 -22.74 -11.49
C GLU A 187 5.29 -23.49 -10.16
N LEU A 188 6.04 -23.02 -9.16
CA LEU A 188 6.30 -23.76 -7.92
C LEU A 188 5.42 -23.33 -6.75
N PHE A 189 5.04 -22.06 -6.67
CA PHE A 189 4.22 -21.58 -5.56
C PHE A 189 2.75 -21.90 -5.80
N PRO A 190 2.02 -22.42 -4.80
CA PRO A 190 0.59 -22.61 -4.93
C PRO A 190 -0.11 -21.29 -5.27
N CYS A 191 -0.90 -21.28 -6.36
CA CYS A 191 -1.58 -20.07 -6.83
C CYS A 191 -2.49 -19.49 -5.75
N GLU A 192 -3.28 -20.33 -5.07
CA GLU A 192 -4.22 -19.89 -4.02
C GLU A 192 -3.50 -19.21 -2.85
N GLU A 193 -2.37 -19.76 -2.40
CA GLU A 193 -1.58 -19.19 -1.30
C GLU A 193 -0.94 -17.86 -1.73
N THR A 194 -0.41 -17.81 -2.96
CA THR A 194 0.22 -16.62 -3.52
C THR A 194 -0.79 -15.48 -3.71
N GLU A 195 -1.96 -15.77 -4.29
CA GLU A 195 -3.06 -14.81 -4.47
C GLU A 195 -3.56 -14.28 -3.12
N LYS A 196 -3.65 -15.15 -2.10
CA LYS A 196 -4.03 -14.74 -0.76
C LYS A 196 -3.02 -13.75 -0.15
N MET A 197 -1.72 -14.01 -0.31
CA MET A 197 -0.67 -13.11 0.17
C MET A 197 -0.68 -11.79 -0.59
N GLN A 198 -0.86 -11.84 -1.92
CA GLN A 198 -0.99 -10.65 -2.75
C GLN A 198 -2.16 -9.78 -2.29
N LYS A 199 -3.37 -10.35 -2.10
CA LYS A 199 -4.54 -9.62 -1.59
C LYS A 199 -4.30 -9.02 -0.20
N MET A 200 -3.64 -9.75 0.70
CA MET A 200 -3.29 -9.23 2.03
C MET A 200 -2.37 -8.00 1.95
N ILE A 201 -1.43 -8.00 1.00
CA ILE A 201 -0.51 -6.87 0.78
C ILE A 201 -1.23 -5.70 0.09
N GLU A 202 -2.09 -5.97 -0.89
CA GLU A 202 -2.90 -4.97 -1.58
C GLU A 202 -3.87 -4.27 -0.61
N ASN A 203 -4.43 -5.00 0.36
CA ASN A 203 -5.26 -4.43 1.44
C ASN A 203 -4.49 -3.48 2.38
N LEU A 204 -3.15 -3.58 2.40
CA LEU A 204 -2.27 -2.63 3.09
C LEU A 204 -1.87 -1.46 2.17
N ASN A 205 -2.57 -1.29 1.03
CA ASN A 205 -2.22 -0.39 -0.05
C ASN A 205 -0.80 -0.61 -0.58
N GLY A 206 -0.31 -1.85 -0.43
CA GLY A 206 1.01 -2.25 -0.87
C GLY A 206 1.01 -2.81 -2.27
N LYS A 207 2.19 -2.82 -2.89
CA LYS A 207 2.42 -3.52 -4.16
C LYS A 207 3.20 -4.80 -3.91
N PHE A 208 2.73 -5.90 -4.47
CA PHE A 208 3.43 -7.18 -4.49
C PHE A 208 4.02 -7.43 -5.88
N ILE A 209 5.29 -7.83 -5.93
CA ILE A 209 5.99 -8.19 -7.17
C ILE A 209 6.71 -9.52 -6.94
N LEU A 210 6.38 -10.51 -7.75
CA LEU A 210 7.03 -11.81 -7.77
C LEU A 210 7.87 -11.91 -9.04
N SER A 211 9.13 -12.29 -8.90
CA SER A 211 10.07 -12.41 -10.01
C SER A 211 11.01 -13.59 -9.79
N GLY A 212 11.40 -14.27 -10.86
CA GLY A 212 12.32 -15.40 -10.81
C GLY A 212 13.26 -15.40 -12.01
N GLU A 213 14.46 -15.94 -11.80
CA GLU A 213 15.44 -16.29 -12.82
C GLU A 213 15.76 -17.77 -12.66
N GLU A 214 15.35 -18.57 -13.65
CA GLU A 214 15.45 -20.04 -13.62
C GLU A 214 16.87 -20.51 -13.28
N GLY A 215 16.96 -21.40 -12.30
CA GLY A 215 18.20 -21.98 -11.80
C GLY A 215 19.07 -21.01 -11.00
N ARG A 216 18.64 -19.75 -10.80
CA ARG A 216 19.44 -18.73 -10.10
C ARG A 216 18.77 -18.18 -8.87
N MET A 217 17.61 -17.55 -9.01
CA MET A 217 17.00 -16.84 -7.90
C MET A 217 15.50 -16.65 -8.01
N THR A 218 14.83 -16.63 -6.86
CA THR A 218 13.48 -16.10 -6.70
C THR A 218 13.56 -14.82 -5.87
N LYS A 219 12.85 -13.77 -6.30
CA LYS A 219 12.75 -12.49 -5.58
C LYS A 219 11.32 -12.05 -5.46
N ILE A 220 10.91 -11.87 -4.21
CA ILE A 220 9.64 -11.29 -3.80
C ILE A 220 9.91 -9.88 -3.32
N THR A 221 9.23 -8.90 -3.90
CA THR A 221 9.33 -7.48 -3.51
C THR A 221 7.97 -6.97 -3.07
N ILE A 222 7.94 -6.35 -1.89
CA ILE A 222 6.75 -5.73 -1.31
C ILE A 222 7.05 -4.25 -1.12
N LEU A 223 6.20 -3.38 -1.67
CA LEU A 223 6.27 -1.94 -1.44
C LEU A 223 5.10 -1.54 -0.56
N LEU A 224 5.37 -0.97 0.61
CA LEU A 224 4.34 -0.50 1.54
C LEU A 224 4.43 1.03 1.65
N PRO A 225 3.31 1.76 1.58
CA PRO A 225 3.32 3.21 1.75
C PRO A 225 3.71 3.60 3.19
N LEU A 226 4.38 4.74 3.35
CA LEU A 226 4.79 5.27 4.66
C LEU A 226 3.69 6.02 5.41
N THR A 227 2.55 6.30 4.79
CA THR A 227 1.49 7.17 5.32
C THR A 227 0.15 6.44 5.41
N LEU A 228 -0.79 6.99 6.20
CA LEU A 228 -2.22 6.76 5.98
C LEU A 228 -2.51 6.91 4.48
N ALA A 229 -3.22 5.94 3.89
CA ALA A 229 -3.49 5.94 2.47
C ALA A 229 -4.38 7.14 2.11
N ILE A 230 -3.77 8.21 1.62
CA ILE A 230 -4.45 9.30 0.94
C ILE A 230 -4.41 8.97 -0.55
N MET A 231 -5.58 8.94 -1.18
CA MET A 231 -5.71 8.64 -2.59
C MET A 231 -6.45 9.78 -3.28
N GLN A 232 -5.92 10.22 -4.42
CA GLN A 232 -6.62 11.14 -5.28
C GLN A 232 -7.74 10.38 -6.01
N SER A 233 -8.97 10.86 -5.87
CA SER A 233 -10.17 10.22 -6.43
C SER A 233 -11.04 11.24 -7.16
N LEU A 234 -11.73 10.77 -8.21
CA LEU A 234 -12.85 11.48 -8.80
C LEU A 234 -14.12 11.11 -8.01
N LEU A 235 -14.74 12.11 -7.39
CA LEU A 235 -16.01 11.96 -6.73
C LEU A 235 -17.15 12.01 -7.75
N VAL A 236 -17.99 10.99 -7.71
CA VAL A 236 -19.16 10.85 -8.58
C VAL A 236 -20.40 10.62 -7.74
N LYS A 237 -21.54 11.08 -8.24
CA LYS A 237 -22.84 10.85 -7.63
C LYS A 237 -23.57 9.77 -8.40
N VAL A 238 -24.20 8.85 -7.67
CA VAL A 238 -25.19 7.90 -8.21
C VAL A 238 -26.40 7.98 -7.28
N LEU A 239 -27.52 8.43 -7.81
CA LEU A 239 -28.71 8.87 -7.07
C LEU A 239 -28.36 9.85 -5.95
N ASN A 240 -28.54 9.45 -4.69
CA ASN A 240 -28.28 10.28 -3.52
C ASN A 240 -26.94 9.99 -2.85
N ASN A 241 -26.15 9.06 -3.38
CA ASN A 241 -24.91 8.59 -2.77
C ASN A 241 -23.69 9.09 -3.54
N ILE A 242 -22.60 9.34 -2.81
CA ILE A 242 -21.32 9.75 -3.36
C ILE A 242 -20.38 8.55 -3.36
N TYR A 243 -19.70 8.34 -4.48
CA TYR A 243 -18.71 7.28 -4.67
C TYR A 243 -17.40 7.91 -5.13
N ALA A 244 -16.29 7.25 -4.80
CA ALA A 244 -14.95 7.67 -5.18
C ALA A 244 -14.38 6.67 -6.20
N ILE A 245 -13.96 7.18 -7.35
CA ILE A 245 -13.24 6.41 -8.37
C ILE A 245 -11.77 6.79 -8.29
N PRO A 246 -10.83 5.85 -8.06
CA PRO A 246 -9.40 6.17 -8.03
C PRO A 246 -8.95 6.89 -9.30
N ILE A 247 -8.28 8.04 -9.20
CA ILE A 247 -7.94 8.81 -10.41
C ILE A 247 -7.00 8.02 -11.35
N ALA A 248 -6.16 7.16 -10.77
CA ALA A 248 -5.19 6.35 -11.50
C ALA A 248 -5.85 5.31 -12.44
N SER A 249 -7.11 4.93 -12.20
CA SER A 249 -7.85 4.04 -13.08
C SER A 249 -8.65 4.77 -14.16
N ILE A 250 -8.69 6.11 -14.15
CA ILE A 250 -9.51 6.90 -15.08
C ILE A 250 -8.68 7.31 -16.30
N ASP A 251 -9.17 6.97 -17.49
CA ASP A 251 -8.64 7.42 -18.78
C ASP A 251 -9.17 8.82 -19.14
N SER A 252 -10.49 8.99 -19.03
CA SER A 252 -11.18 10.24 -19.39
C SER A 252 -12.61 10.30 -18.84
N THR A 253 -13.21 11.49 -18.85
CA THR A 253 -14.63 11.68 -18.57
C THR A 253 -15.33 12.28 -19.78
N LEU A 254 -16.57 11.88 -20.01
CA LEU A 254 -17.35 12.28 -21.17
C LEU A 254 -18.75 12.69 -20.75
N SER A 255 -19.30 13.66 -21.47
CA SER A 255 -20.73 13.94 -21.44
C SER A 255 -21.26 13.73 -22.85
N LEU A 256 -22.19 12.81 -22.99
CA LEU A 256 -22.74 12.41 -24.28
C LEU A 256 -24.25 12.19 -24.19
N PRO A 257 -24.99 12.44 -25.28
CA PRO A 257 -26.41 12.11 -25.36
C PRO A 257 -26.62 10.60 -25.18
N ARG A 258 -27.68 10.20 -24.49
CA ARG A 258 -28.03 8.78 -24.29
C ARG A 258 -28.18 8.01 -25.60
N THR A 259 -28.53 8.70 -26.70
CA THR A 259 -28.65 8.13 -28.05
C THR A 259 -27.32 7.63 -28.64
N GLU A 260 -26.19 8.05 -28.09
CA GLU A 260 -24.86 7.52 -28.47
C GLU A 260 -24.61 6.12 -27.89
N ILE A 261 -25.38 5.69 -26.89
CA ILE A 261 -25.33 4.31 -26.39
C ILE A 261 -26.01 3.39 -27.41
N GLN A 262 -25.25 2.40 -27.86
CA GLN A 262 -25.72 1.35 -28.75
C GLN A 262 -25.82 0.04 -27.97
N ASN A 263 -26.81 -0.80 -28.31
CA ASN A 263 -26.91 -2.12 -27.74
C ASN A 263 -26.35 -3.15 -28.73
N ILE A 264 -25.30 -3.88 -28.33
CA ILE A 264 -24.68 -4.95 -29.12
C ILE A 264 -24.68 -6.22 -28.27
N GLN A 265 -25.31 -7.29 -28.75
CA GLN A 265 -25.39 -8.58 -28.04
C GLN A 265 -25.90 -8.44 -26.59
N SER A 266 -26.94 -7.63 -26.37
CA SER A 266 -27.53 -7.36 -25.04
C SER A 266 -26.61 -6.62 -24.06
N ARG A 267 -25.54 -5.99 -24.55
CA ARG A 267 -24.69 -5.10 -23.77
C ARG A 267 -24.71 -3.69 -24.36
N ASP A 268 -24.81 -2.71 -23.47
CA ASP A 268 -24.68 -1.30 -23.84
C ASP A 268 -23.22 -0.98 -24.10
N VAL A 269 -22.95 -0.29 -25.21
CA VAL A 269 -21.60 0.11 -25.63
C VAL A 269 -21.63 1.52 -26.20
N ILE A 270 -20.49 2.19 -26.18
CA ILE A 270 -20.24 3.41 -26.96
C ILE A 270 -19.06 3.19 -27.90
N VAL A 271 -19.05 3.92 -29.03
CA VAL A 271 -17.96 3.86 -30.01
C VAL A 271 -17.21 5.18 -30.00
N ILE A 272 -15.94 5.16 -29.57
CA ILE A 272 -15.10 6.35 -29.50
C ILE A 272 -13.86 6.13 -30.33
N ARG A 273 -13.68 6.94 -31.38
CA ARG A 273 -12.51 6.86 -32.29
C ARG A 273 -12.26 5.45 -32.85
N GLY A 274 -13.33 4.67 -33.02
CA GLY A 274 -13.28 3.29 -33.51
C GLY A 274 -13.18 2.23 -32.42
N ASP A 275 -12.94 2.60 -31.16
CA ASP A 275 -12.92 1.67 -30.03
C ASP A 275 -14.33 1.42 -29.50
N ILE A 276 -14.70 0.15 -29.32
CA ILE A 276 -15.96 -0.26 -28.70
C ILE A 276 -15.74 -0.36 -27.19
N ILE A 277 -16.37 0.53 -26.43
CA ILE A 277 -16.23 0.60 -24.98
C ILE A 277 -17.54 0.10 -24.34
N PRO A 278 -17.51 -1.01 -23.57
CA PRO A 278 -18.67 -1.48 -22.80
C PRO A 278 -19.09 -0.47 -21.75
N ILE A 279 -20.40 -0.26 -21.64
CA ILE A 279 -21.03 0.64 -20.67
C ILE A 279 -21.60 -0.16 -19.50
N ILE A 280 -21.34 0.32 -18.30
CA ILE A 280 -21.88 -0.19 -17.05
C ILE A 280 -22.62 0.95 -16.35
N TRP A 281 -23.89 0.73 -16.06
CA TRP A 281 -24.69 1.63 -15.26
C TRP A 281 -24.40 1.36 -13.78
N LEU A 282 -23.74 2.30 -13.10
CA LEU A 282 -23.43 2.10 -11.67
C LEU A 282 -24.69 2.01 -10.80
N SER A 283 -25.80 2.60 -11.24
CA SER A 283 -27.10 2.41 -10.61
C SER A 283 -27.46 0.93 -10.50
N ASP A 284 -27.26 0.18 -11.58
CA ASP A 284 -27.70 -1.20 -11.70
C ASP A 284 -26.78 -2.12 -10.90
N VAL A 285 -25.47 -1.82 -10.92
CA VAL A 285 -24.46 -2.51 -10.09
C VAL A 285 -24.81 -2.39 -8.61
N PHE A 286 -25.28 -1.22 -8.16
CA PHE A 286 -25.64 -1.00 -6.76
C PHE A 286 -27.09 -1.38 -6.43
N GLY A 287 -27.80 -2.04 -7.35
CA GLY A 287 -29.17 -2.52 -7.14
C GLY A 287 -30.21 -1.40 -7.05
N PHE A 288 -29.92 -0.22 -7.59
CA PHE A 288 -30.86 0.88 -7.63
C PHE A 288 -31.73 0.82 -8.88
N ASN A 289 -33.04 0.97 -8.72
CA ASN A 289 -33.95 1.28 -9.82
C ASN A 289 -33.74 2.75 -10.23
N SER A 290 -32.79 2.97 -11.14
CA SER A 290 -32.56 4.28 -11.73
C SER A 290 -33.48 4.46 -12.94
N ASP A 291 -34.50 5.30 -12.78
CA ASP A 291 -35.38 5.71 -13.88
C ASP A 291 -34.88 7.02 -14.52
N THR A 292 -33.55 7.17 -14.64
CA THR A 292 -32.94 8.42 -15.14
C THR A 292 -33.27 8.62 -16.62
N GLN A 293 -34.28 9.44 -16.89
CA GLN A 293 -34.65 9.91 -18.23
C GLN A 293 -33.78 11.08 -18.72
N LYS A 294 -32.56 11.23 -18.19
CA LYS A 294 -31.67 12.31 -18.60
C LYS A 294 -31.25 12.11 -20.07
N GLU A 295 -31.45 13.14 -20.88
CA GLU A 295 -31.03 13.13 -22.29
C GLU A 295 -29.52 13.05 -22.43
N ASN A 296 -28.78 13.73 -21.55
CA ASN A 296 -27.33 13.68 -21.47
C ASN A 296 -26.89 12.90 -20.25
N ILE A 297 -25.98 11.95 -20.47
CA ILE A 297 -25.37 11.14 -19.42
C ILE A 297 -23.91 11.55 -19.23
N GLN A 298 -23.39 11.26 -18.04
CA GLN A 298 -21.98 11.43 -17.74
C GLN A 298 -21.34 10.05 -17.62
N VAL A 299 -20.24 9.86 -18.34
CA VAL A 299 -19.54 8.58 -18.43
C VAL A 299 -18.10 8.78 -17.97
N VAL A 300 -17.66 7.97 -17.01
CA VAL A 300 -16.26 7.89 -16.58
C VAL A 300 -15.62 6.70 -17.28
N ILE A 301 -14.66 6.94 -18.16
CA ILE A 301 -13.91 5.89 -18.84
C ILE A 301 -12.78 5.43 -17.92
N VAL A 302 -12.84 4.16 -17.51
CA VAL A 302 -11.86 3.53 -16.63
C VAL A 302 -11.07 2.45 -17.38
N ILE A 303 -9.84 2.22 -16.93
CA ILE A 303 -8.91 1.22 -17.45
C ILE A 303 -8.79 0.09 -16.44
N GLU A 304 -8.98 -1.14 -16.92
CA GLU A 304 -8.73 -2.36 -16.15
C GLU A 304 -7.91 -3.31 -17.03
N GLY A 305 -6.66 -3.56 -16.64
CA GLY A 305 -5.68 -4.24 -17.50
C GLY A 305 -5.45 -3.47 -18.81
N ASN A 306 -5.71 -4.13 -19.95
CA ASN A 306 -5.57 -3.52 -21.28
C ASN A 306 -6.93 -3.15 -21.91
N LYS A 307 -8.01 -3.13 -21.13
CA LYS A 307 -9.38 -2.87 -21.61
C LYS A 307 -9.95 -1.60 -20.98
N LYS A 308 -10.81 -0.93 -21.73
CA LYS A 308 -11.56 0.26 -21.27
C LYS A 308 -13.01 -0.10 -21.01
N TYR A 309 -13.58 0.53 -19.99
CA TYR A 309 -15.00 0.41 -19.62
C TYR A 309 -15.55 1.81 -19.32
N GLY A 310 -16.83 2.04 -19.59
CA GLY A 310 -17.50 3.30 -19.29
C GLY A 310 -18.48 3.13 -18.13
N PHE A 311 -18.27 3.84 -17.03
CA PHE A 311 -19.19 3.88 -15.90
C PHE A 311 -20.14 5.05 -16.05
N VAL A 312 -21.45 4.78 -16.16
CA VAL A 312 -22.47 5.84 -16.19
C VAL A 312 -22.78 6.30 -14.77
N VAL A 313 -22.74 7.61 -14.57
CA VAL A 313 -22.98 8.28 -13.29
C VAL A 313 -23.96 9.44 -13.45
N ASP A 314 -24.57 9.86 -12.34
CA ASP A 314 -25.54 10.95 -12.35
C ASP A 314 -24.92 12.32 -12.46
N SER A 315 -23.80 12.53 -11.76
CA SER A 315 -23.03 13.76 -11.82
C SER A 315 -21.57 13.57 -11.37
N LEU A 316 -20.64 14.27 -11.99
CA LEU A 316 -19.25 14.43 -11.54
C LEU A 316 -19.18 15.57 -10.51
N LEU A 317 -18.66 15.30 -9.32
CA LEU A 317 -18.54 16.28 -8.25
C LEU A 317 -17.16 16.96 -8.24
N GLY A 318 -16.12 16.26 -8.73
CA GLY A 318 -14.77 16.81 -8.86
C GLY A 318 -13.70 15.87 -8.32
N GLN A 319 -12.44 16.31 -8.42
CA GLN A 319 -11.30 15.56 -7.90
C GLN A 319 -10.97 16.02 -6.49
N GLU A 320 -10.79 15.07 -5.57
CA GLU A 320 -10.37 15.33 -4.20
C GLU A 320 -9.38 14.27 -3.70
N ASP A 321 -8.51 14.70 -2.78
CA ASP A 321 -7.69 13.78 -1.98
C ASP A 321 -8.54 13.23 -0.84
N VAL A 322 -8.74 11.92 -0.83
CA VAL A 322 -9.55 11.25 0.18
C VAL A 322 -8.70 10.38 1.09
N VAL A 323 -9.04 10.35 2.38
CA VAL A 323 -8.40 9.46 3.36
C VAL A 323 -9.12 8.11 3.31
N ILE A 324 -8.39 7.07 2.92
CA ILE A 324 -8.93 5.71 2.85
C ILE A 324 -9.02 5.10 4.25
N LYS A 325 -10.15 4.43 4.50
CA LYS A 325 -10.39 3.60 5.66
C LYS A 325 -10.84 2.22 5.19
N SER A 326 -10.30 1.18 5.83
CA SER A 326 -10.80 -0.18 5.62
C SER A 326 -12.27 -0.26 6.05
N LEU A 327 -13.09 -0.98 5.29
CA LEU A 327 -14.49 -1.25 5.64
C LEU A 327 -14.63 -2.18 6.85
N GLY A 328 -13.55 -2.88 7.23
CA GLY A 328 -13.55 -3.82 8.34
C GLY A 328 -14.14 -5.19 7.98
N LYS A 329 -14.09 -6.12 8.94
CA LYS A 329 -14.37 -7.55 8.70
C LYS A 329 -15.82 -7.88 8.37
N LEU A 330 -16.76 -6.99 8.72
CA LEU A 330 -18.20 -7.20 8.48
C LEU A 330 -18.59 -7.04 7.00
N PHE A 331 -17.71 -6.47 6.18
CA PHE A 331 -17.96 -6.20 4.76
C PHE A 331 -17.09 -7.07 3.83
N TYR A 332 -16.65 -8.24 4.30
CA TYR A 332 -15.79 -9.13 3.51
C TYR A 332 -16.44 -9.61 2.20
N ASP A 333 -17.77 -9.72 2.18
CA ASP A 333 -18.51 -10.22 1.02
C ASP A 333 -18.81 -9.13 -0.03
N VAL A 334 -18.56 -7.86 0.28
CA VAL A 334 -18.80 -6.75 -0.66
C VAL A 334 -17.57 -6.56 -1.52
N ARG A 335 -17.69 -6.89 -2.82
CA ARG A 335 -16.54 -6.92 -3.74
C ARG A 335 -16.41 -5.64 -4.54
N GLU A 336 -17.50 -4.88 -4.67
CA GLU A 336 -17.63 -3.68 -5.48
C GLU A 336 -16.83 -2.49 -4.90
N PHE A 337 -16.37 -2.59 -3.66
CA PHE A 337 -15.66 -1.52 -2.97
C PHE A 337 -14.36 -2.00 -2.34
N SER A 338 -13.31 -1.20 -2.49
CA SER A 338 -11.99 -1.43 -1.88
C SER A 338 -11.85 -0.80 -0.49
N GLY A 339 -12.73 0.15 -0.15
CA GLY A 339 -12.64 0.93 1.07
C GLY A 339 -13.76 1.96 1.23
N GLY A 340 -13.77 2.63 2.38
CA GLY A 340 -14.51 3.86 2.60
C GLY A 340 -13.56 5.07 2.60
N ALA A 341 -14.05 6.21 2.17
CA ALA A 341 -13.36 7.48 2.15
C ALA A 341 -14.15 8.50 2.98
N ILE A 342 -13.45 9.32 3.75
CA ILE A 342 -14.08 10.47 4.43
C ILE A 342 -13.81 11.72 3.59
N LEU A 343 -14.89 12.38 3.17
CA LEU A 343 -14.85 13.55 2.31
C LEU A 343 -14.58 14.83 3.08
N GLY A 344 -14.25 15.88 2.33
CA GLY A 344 -14.20 17.25 2.82
C GLY A 344 -15.54 17.80 3.32
N ASP A 345 -16.60 17.05 3.54
CA ASP A 345 -17.76 17.54 4.31
C ASP A 345 -18.10 16.59 5.46
N GLY A 346 -17.24 15.58 5.68
CA GLY A 346 -17.39 14.57 6.72
C GLY A 346 -18.34 13.45 6.31
N SER A 347 -18.96 13.55 5.13
CA SER A 347 -19.69 12.45 4.55
C SER A 347 -18.74 11.32 4.14
N ILE A 348 -19.30 10.12 3.99
CA ILE A 348 -18.57 8.93 3.60
C ILE A 348 -18.86 8.64 2.14
N ALA A 349 -17.80 8.47 1.36
CA ALA A 349 -17.88 7.93 0.00
C ALA A 349 -17.30 6.52 -0.05
N MET A 350 -17.95 5.61 -0.76
CA MET A 350 -17.40 4.27 -0.99
C MET A 350 -16.42 4.32 -2.16
N ILE A 351 -15.23 3.74 -2.00
CA ILE A 351 -14.20 3.69 -3.05
C ILE A 351 -14.46 2.47 -3.93
N LEU A 352 -14.61 2.68 -5.24
CA LEU A 352 -14.95 1.61 -6.18
C LEU A 352 -13.77 0.68 -6.43
N GLU A 353 -14.04 -0.62 -6.46
CA GLU A 353 -13.12 -1.66 -6.92
C GLU A 353 -13.44 -2.02 -8.38
N ILE A 354 -12.67 -1.42 -9.30
CA ILE A 354 -12.94 -1.49 -10.75
C ILE A 354 -12.93 -2.94 -11.25
N SER A 355 -11.95 -3.71 -10.81
CA SER A 355 -11.76 -5.10 -11.23
C SER A 355 -12.96 -5.98 -10.88
N ALA A 356 -13.59 -5.73 -9.72
CA ALA A 356 -14.74 -6.48 -9.24
C ALA A 356 -16.03 -6.09 -9.98
N ILE A 357 -16.26 -4.79 -10.19
CA ILE A 357 -17.43 -4.28 -10.92
C ILE A 357 -17.43 -4.81 -12.35
N VAL A 358 -16.27 -4.79 -13.02
CA VAL A 358 -16.13 -5.25 -14.40
C VAL A 358 -16.20 -6.77 -14.52
N LYS A 359 -15.77 -7.54 -13.51
CA LYS A 359 -15.86 -9.02 -13.54
C LYS A 359 -17.30 -9.54 -13.51
N ASN A 360 -18.25 -8.75 -13.02
CA ASN A 360 -19.66 -9.11 -12.96
C ASN A 360 -20.42 -8.82 -14.28
N LEU A 361 -19.72 -8.48 -15.37
CA LEU A 361 -20.29 -8.24 -16.71
C LEU A 361 -20.53 -9.48 -17.56
#